data_AF-A0A519V4X5-F1
#
_entry.id   AF-A0A519V4X5-F1
#
_cell.length_a   1.000
_cell.length_b   1.000
_cell.length_c   1.000
_cell.angle_alpha   90.00
_cell.angle_beta   90.00
_cell.angle_gamma   90.00
#
_symmetry.space_group_name_H-M   'P 1'
#
loop_
_entity.id
_entity.type
_entity.pdbx_description
1 polymer ?
#
loop_
_entity_poly.entity_id
_entity_poly.type
_entity_poly.pdbx_seq_one_letter_code
_entity_poly.pdbx_strand_id
1 'polypeptide(L)'
;MFKKISLCVLLFATTLVGYSQSISLAGSWEVKLDSANKGKQNNWFKDFSGQQIKLPGTLDDAKIGKRVALDTTTLNKSVLLSLARKHRYVGVAWYKKQIDLKTNMENAELFLERVIWKTECWIDGDYIGSAESLSAAHQFNLGNLKAGKHTIILKVDNTKQHDISFNDFAHAYTDGTQIIWNGV
;
A
#
# COMPACT_ATOMS: atom_id res chain seq x y z
N MET A 1 -51.74 52.62 22.41
CA MET A 1 -51.58 51.24 22.90
C MET A 1 -51.08 50.38 21.73
N PHE A 2 -49.77 50.18 21.57
CA PHE A 2 -49.21 49.38 20.47
C PHE A 2 -48.37 48.25 21.08
N LYS A 3 -48.85 47.02 20.99
CA LYS A 3 -48.13 45.81 21.42
C LYS A 3 -47.11 45.44 20.33
N LYS A 4 -45.82 45.48 20.67
CA LYS A 4 -44.75 44.95 19.83
C LYS A 4 -44.72 43.43 19.96
N ILE A 5 -44.89 42.72 18.86
CA ILE A 5 -44.73 41.25 18.78
C ILE A 5 -43.30 41.01 18.30
N SER A 6 -42.43 40.52 19.17
CA SER A 6 -41.09 40.03 18.78
C SER A 6 -41.22 38.60 18.28
N LEU A 7 -40.84 38.38 17.02
CA LEU A 7 -40.73 37.06 16.42
C LEU A 7 -39.27 36.57 16.59
N CYS A 8 -39.03 35.64 17.51
CA CYS A 8 -37.76 34.94 17.62
C CYS A 8 -37.72 33.81 16.59
N VAL A 9 -36.89 33.97 15.54
CA VAL A 9 -36.57 32.90 14.60
C VAL A 9 -35.41 32.09 15.18
N LEU A 10 -35.71 30.88 15.67
CA LEU A 10 -34.71 29.90 16.11
C LEU A 10 -34.09 29.23 14.87
N LEU A 11 -32.89 29.68 14.48
CA LEU A 11 -32.04 29.01 13.51
C LEU A 11 -31.48 27.73 14.15
N PHE A 12 -32.11 26.58 13.85
CA PHE A 12 -31.51 25.27 14.12
C PHE A 12 -30.35 25.06 13.15
N ALA A 13 -29.12 25.29 13.62
CA ALA A 13 -27.92 24.89 12.89
C ALA A 13 -27.84 23.35 12.93
N THR A 14 -28.27 22.69 11.87
CA THR A 14 -28.00 21.26 11.66
C THR A 14 -26.51 21.10 11.39
N THR A 15 -25.77 20.64 12.40
CA THR A 15 -24.39 20.19 12.20
C THR A 15 -24.43 18.90 11.39
N LEU A 16 -23.98 18.97 10.13
CA LEU A 16 -23.68 17.78 9.34
C LEU A 16 -22.49 17.09 10.00
N VAL A 17 -22.76 16.10 10.85
CA VAL A 17 -21.73 15.19 11.34
C VAL A 17 -21.36 14.29 10.18
N GLY A 18 -20.27 14.63 9.47
CA GLY A 18 -19.67 13.74 8.48
C GLY A 18 -19.10 12.52 9.18
N TYR A 19 -19.72 11.36 9.00
CA TYR A 19 -19.23 10.10 9.54
C TYR A 19 -18.17 9.54 8.59
N SER A 20 -16.89 9.70 8.94
CA SER A 20 -15.80 9.08 8.18
C SER A 20 -15.77 7.59 8.51
N GLN A 21 -16.27 6.75 7.60
CA GLN A 21 -16.15 5.30 7.71
C GLN A 21 -14.74 4.87 7.29
N SER A 22 -13.99 4.24 8.20
CA SER A 22 -12.70 3.60 7.89
C SER A 22 -12.83 2.09 7.94
N ILE A 23 -12.34 1.39 6.94
CA ILE A 23 -12.28 -0.07 6.92
C ILE A 23 -10.81 -0.49 6.86
N SER A 24 -10.39 -1.32 7.81
CA SER A 24 -9.04 -1.90 7.76
C SER A 24 -8.93 -2.91 6.63
N LEU A 25 -7.87 -2.81 5.84
CA LEU A 25 -7.54 -3.77 4.79
C LEU A 25 -6.57 -4.87 5.25
N ALA A 26 -6.17 -4.85 6.52
CA ALA A 26 -5.27 -5.84 7.10
C ALA A 26 -5.82 -7.28 6.98
N GLY A 27 -4.94 -8.27 7.14
CA GLY A 27 -5.25 -9.69 7.04
C GLY A 27 -4.80 -10.30 5.71
N SER A 28 -5.60 -11.21 5.15
CA SER A 28 -5.22 -11.98 3.97
C SER A 28 -5.29 -11.16 2.69
N TRP A 29 -4.24 -11.28 1.88
CA TRP A 29 -4.09 -10.76 0.52
C TRP A 29 -3.52 -11.87 -0.36
N GLU A 30 -3.64 -11.73 -1.68
CA GLU A 30 -2.84 -12.53 -2.61
C GLU A 30 -1.65 -11.71 -3.11
N VAL A 31 -0.52 -12.37 -3.38
CA VAL A 31 0.70 -11.75 -3.90
C VAL A 31 1.34 -12.58 -5.01
N LYS A 32 1.95 -11.89 -5.98
CA LYS A 32 2.72 -12.51 -7.06
C LYS A 32 3.92 -11.65 -7.43
N LEU A 33 5.10 -12.27 -7.49
CA LEU A 33 6.32 -11.60 -7.93
C LEU A 33 6.31 -11.44 -9.46
N ASP A 34 6.76 -10.30 -9.93
CA ASP A 34 6.84 -9.92 -11.34
C ASP A 34 8.26 -9.48 -11.69
N SER A 35 9.22 -10.39 -11.54
CA SER A 35 10.64 -10.11 -11.79
C SER A 35 10.95 -9.68 -13.22
N ALA A 36 10.06 -9.98 -14.18
CA ALA A 36 10.19 -9.58 -15.58
C ALA A 36 9.37 -8.32 -15.95
N ASN A 37 8.64 -7.75 -14.98
CA ASN A 37 7.73 -6.61 -15.16
C ASN A 37 6.76 -6.80 -16.36
N LYS A 38 6.11 -7.97 -16.40
CA LYS A 38 5.17 -8.38 -17.46
C LYS A 38 3.70 -8.40 -17.01
N GLY A 39 3.41 -8.10 -15.75
CA GLY A 39 2.06 -8.21 -15.19
C GLY A 39 1.03 -7.31 -15.88
N LYS A 40 1.43 -6.10 -16.30
CA LYS A 40 0.54 -5.18 -17.05
C LYS A 40 0.20 -5.74 -18.43
N GLN A 41 1.20 -6.25 -19.14
CA GLN A 41 1.03 -6.88 -20.45
C GLN A 41 0.14 -8.13 -20.36
N ASN A 42 0.23 -8.85 -19.23
CA ASN A 42 -0.56 -10.04 -18.95
C ASN A 42 -1.93 -9.73 -18.32
N ASN A 43 -2.33 -8.46 -18.23
CA ASN A 43 -3.61 -8.02 -17.65
C ASN A 43 -3.88 -8.50 -16.22
N TRP A 44 -2.84 -8.59 -15.39
CA TRP A 44 -2.96 -8.98 -13.98
C TRP A 44 -3.81 -8.02 -13.13
N PHE A 45 -4.15 -6.84 -13.64
CA PHE A 45 -5.11 -5.94 -13.00
C PHE A 45 -6.58 -6.38 -13.18
N LYS A 46 -6.87 -7.32 -14.09
CA LYS A 46 -8.22 -7.89 -14.32
C LYS A 46 -8.33 -9.33 -13.84
N ASP A 47 -7.35 -10.15 -14.20
CA ASP A 47 -7.33 -11.57 -13.83
C ASP A 47 -6.05 -11.88 -13.05
N PHE A 48 -6.18 -11.84 -11.73
CA PHE A 48 -5.08 -12.04 -10.79
C PHE A 48 -5.27 -13.28 -9.94
N SER A 49 -4.26 -14.14 -9.94
CA SER A 49 -4.12 -15.23 -8.98
C SER A 49 -2.69 -15.27 -8.47
N GLY A 50 -2.55 -15.25 -7.15
CA GLY A 50 -1.28 -15.29 -6.44
C GLY A 50 -1.32 -16.24 -5.24
N GLN A 51 -0.19 -16.34 -4.54
CA GLN A 51 -0.13 -17.03 -3.25
C GLN A 51 -0.64 -16.12 -2.13
N GLN A 52 -1.12 -16.70 -1.03
CA GLN A 52 -1.59 -15.89 0.10
C GLN A 52 -0.43 -15.23 0.87
N ILE A 53 -0.66 -14.00 1.33
CA ILE A 53 0.22 -13.25 2.23
C ILE A 53 -0.64 -12.54 3.28
N LYS A 54 -0.09 -12.33 4.48
CA LYS A 54 -0.70 -11.48 5.50
C LYS A 54 -0.08 -10.09 5.43
N LEU A 55 -0.91 -9.06 5.33
CA LEU A 55 -0.50 -7.66 5.40
C LEU A 55 -1.20 -6.98 6.60
N PRO A 56 -0.59 -5.99 7.27
CA PRO A 56 0.68 -5.38 6.91
C PRO A 56 1.91 -6.29 7.16
N GLY A 57 2.96 -6.12 6.38
CA GLY A 57 4.20 -6.91 6.47
C GLY A 57 5.05 -6.89 5.20
N THR A 58 6.23 -7.54 5.24
CA THR A 58 7.13 -7.63 4.08
C THR A 58 7.13 -9.00 3.42
N LEU A 59 7.60 -9.06 2.17
CA LEU A 59 7.92 -10.32 1.51
C LEU A 59 8.93 -11.17 2.29
N ASP A 60 9.89 -10.57 3.01
CA ASP A 60 10.85 -11.35 3.81
C ASP A 60 10.18 -12.04 5.00
N ASP A 61 9.29 -11.34 5.72
CA ASP A 61 8.50 -11.91 6.81
C ASP A 61 7.61 -13.06 6.30
N ALA A 62 7.10 -12.89 5.07
CA ALA A 62 6.34 -13.91 4.36
C ALA A 62 7.22 -15.03 3.74
N LYS A 63 8.55 -14.95 3.87
CA LYS A 63 9.53 -15.88 3.28
C LYS A 63 9.47 -15.99 1.76
N ILE A 64 9.11 -14.88 1.10
CA ILE A 64 8.99 -14.76 -0.35
C ILE A 64 10.20 -13.98 -0.88
N GLY A 65 10.89 -14.56 -1.87
CA GLY A 65 12.09 -13.98 -2.47
C GLY A 65 13.27 -14.94 -2.45
N LYS A 66 14.45 -14.45 -2.83
CA LYS A 66 15.67 -15.26 -2.83
C LYS A 66 16.18 -15.41 -1.41
N ARG A 67 16.40 -16.65 -0.95
CA ARG A 67 17.06 -16.91 0.33
C ARG A 67 18.48 -16.31 0.32
N VAL A 68 18.82 -15.56 1.36
CA VAL A 68 20.16 -15.00 1.53
C VAL A 68 21.04 -16.07 2.18
N ALA A 69 22.12 -16.44 1.50
CA ALA A 69 23.12 -17.37 2.01
C ALA A 69 24.20 -16.58 2.77
N LEU A 70 23.89 -16.19 4.00
CA LEU A 70 24.86 -15.63 4.93
C LEU A 70 24.98 -16.58 6.12
N ASP A 71 26.19 -17.08 6.35
CA ASP A 71 26.49 -17.85 7.55
C ASP A 71 26.63 -16.90 8.74
N THR A 72 25.64 -16.93 9.63
CA THR A 72 25.61 -16.10 10.83
C THR A 72 26.25 -16.81 12.04
N THR A 73 26.82 -18.01 11.86
CA THR A 73 27.49 -18.75 12.95
C THR A 73 28.94 -18.30 13.17
N THR A 74 29.52 -17.58 12.21
CA THR A 74 30.86 -17.00 12.31
C THR A 74 30.81 -15.48 12.44
N LEU A 75 31.55 -14.93 13.40
CA LEU A 75 31.63 -13.48 13.60
C LEU A 75 32.64 -12.87 12.61
N ASN A 76 32.15 -12.27 11.54
CA ASN A 76 32.97 -11.60 10.52
C ASN A 76 32.36 -10.25 10.10
N LYS A 77 33.13 -9.45 9.34
CA LYS A 77 32.71 -8.10 8.92
C LYS A 77 31.41 -8.09 8.13
N SER A 78 31.16 -9.11 7.29
CA SER A 78 29.94 -9.20 6.49
C SER A 78 28.70 -9.47 7.36
N VAL A 79 28.85 -10.26 8.42
CA VAL A 79 27.78 -10.52 9.41
C VAL A 79 27.52 -9.28 10.26
N LEU A 80 28.55 -8.50 10.57
CA LEU A 80 28.44 -7.26 11.36
C LEU A 80 28.01 -6.03 10.55
N LEU A 81 27.97 -6.13 9.22
CA LEU A 81 27.70 -4.99 8.33
C LEU A 81 26.26 -4.48 8.46
N SER A 82 25.29 -5.38 8.61
CA SER A 82 23.87 -5.04 8.69
C SER A 82 23.04 -6.16 9.32
N LEU A 83 21.78 -5.87 9.65
CA LEU A 83 20.83 -6.92 10.02
C LEU A 83 20.65 -7.89 8.85
N ALA A 84 21.02 -9.16 9.07
CA ALA A 84 20.92 -10.20 8.05
C ALA A 84 19.46 -10.50 7.71
N ARG A 85 19.12 -10.38 6.43
CA ARG A 85 17.80 -10.77 5.90
C ARG A 85 17.76 -12.27 5.64
N LYS A 86 16.59 -12.89 5.78
CA LYS A 86 16.44 -14.32 5.47
C LYS A 86 16.08 -14.51 3.99
N HIS A 87 15.24 -13.64 3.45
CA HIS A 87 14.80 -13.60 2.07
C HIS A 87 14.89 -12.17 1.55
N ARG A 88 15.34 -12.01 0.31
CA ARG A 88 15.50 -10.72 -0.35
C ARG A 88 14.79 -10.72 -1.70
N TYR A 89 14.01 -9.68 -1.94
CA TYR A 89 13.41 -9.40 -3.24
C TYR A 89 13.39 -7.90 -3.51
N VAL A 90 13.98 -7.50 -4.63
CA VAL A 90 13.93 -6.15 -5.17
C VAL A 90 13.42 -6.27 -6.61
N GLY A 91 12.30 -5.65 -6.91
CA GLY A 91 11.52 -5.87 -8.12
C GLY A 91 10.05 -5.50 -7.95
N VAL A 92 9.25 -5.86 -8.94
CA VAL A 92 7.81 -5.62 -8.92
C VAL A 92 7.09 -6.78 -8.20
N ALA A 93 6.20 -6.46 -7.28
CA ALA A 93 5.23 -7.40 -6.73
C ALA A 93 3.81 -6.87 -6.91
N TRP A 94 2.90 -7.77 -7.25
CA TRP A 94 1.48 -7.49 -7.39
C TRP A 94 0.73 -8.04 -6.20
N TYR A 95 -0.27 -7.29 -5.73
CA TYR A 95 -1.11 -7.64 -4.60
C TYR A 95 -2.58 -7.54 -4.97
N LYS A 96 -3.41 -8.46 -4.47
CA LYS A 96 -4.88 -8.41 -4.60
C LYS A 96 -5.55 -8.48 -3.24
N LYS A 97 -6.53 -7.62 -3.04
CA LYS A 97 -7.51 -7.70 -1.95
C LYS A 97 -8.92 -7.65 -2.51
N GLN A 98 -9.78 -8.53 -2.04
CA GLN A 98 -11.22 -8.36 -2.18
C GLN A 98 -11.79 -7.79 -0.89
N ILE A 99 -12.65 -6.79 -1.04
CA ILE A 99 -13.43 -6.19 0.04
C ILE A 99 -14.92 -6.35 -0.25
N ASP A 100 -15.73 -6.35 0.80
CA ASP A 100 -17.19 -6.39 0.71
C ASP A 100 -17.76 -5.22 1.52
N LEU A 101 -18.13 -4.15 0.82
CA LEU A 101 -18.67 -2.94 1.39
C LEU A 101 -20.14 -3.14 1.76
N LYS A 102 -20.50 -2.89 3.03
CA LYS A 102 -21.89 -3.03 3.51
C LYS A 102 -22.79 -1.87 3.11
N THR A 103 -22.21 -0.72 2.82
CA THR A 103 -22.87 0.50 2.38
C THR A 103 -22.06 1.15 1.28
N ASN A 104 -22.68 2.04 0.50
CA ASN A 104 -21.95 2.88 -0.44
C ASN A 104 -20.92 3.73 0.34
N MET A 105 -19.78 4.00 -0.28
CA MET A 105 -18.75 4.87 0.24
C MET A 105 -18.49 5.99 -0.77
N GLU A 106 -18.83 7.22 -0.40
CA GLU A 106 -18.57 8.40 -1.22
C GLU A 106 -17.16 8.92 -0.97
N ASN A 107 -16.48 9.38 -2.02
CA ASN A 107 -15.11 9.88 -1.97
C ASN A 107 -14.15 8.92 -1.22
N ALA A 108 -14.26 7.63 -1.50
CA ALA A 108 -13.44 6.60 -0.90
C ALA A 108 -11.95 6.86 -1.20
N GLU A 109 -11.11 6.69 -0.18
CA GLU A 109 -9.67 6.84 -0.27
C GLU A 109 -8.97 5.56 0.17
N LEU A 110 -8.01 5.09 -0.62
CA LEU A 110 -7.08 4.05 -0.22
C LEU A 110 -5.84 4.70 0.39
N PHE A 111 -5.56 4.36 1.65
CA PHE A 111 -4.38 4.79 2.38
C PHE A 111 -3.45 3.60 2.64
N LEU A 112 -2.22 3.68 2.13
CA LEU A 112 -1.15 2.71 2.36
C LEU A 112 -0.05 3.38 3.18
N GLU A 113 0.05 3.04 4.47
CA GLU A 113 0.90 3.75 5.43
C GLU A 113 2.39 3.74 5.04
N ARG A 114 2.91 2.57 4.68
CA ARG A 114 4.35 2.39 4.43
C ARG A 114 4.62 1.46 3.26
N VAL A 115 4.81 2.07 2.09
CA VAL A 115 5.17 1.37 0.85
C VAL A 115 6.34 2.11 0.21
N ILE A 116 7.29 1.37 -0.36
CA ILE A 116 8.34 1.95 -1.19
C ILE A 116 8.47 1.14 -2.49
N TRP A 117 8.88 1.73 -3.60
CA TRP A 117 9.03 3.16 -3.86
C TRP A 117 7.82 3.66 -4.63
N LYS A 118 7.42 2.93 -5.67
CA LYS A 118 6.31 3.30 -6.54
C LYS A 118 5.18 2.29 -6.43
N THR A 119 3.95 2.79 -6.38
CA THR A 119 2.75 1.96 -6.40
C THR A 119 1.81 2.43 -7.49
N GLU A 120 1.29 1.50 -8.26
CA GLU A 120 0.16 1.70 -9.17
C GLU A 120 -1.06 0.98 -8.58
N CYS A 121 -2.23 1.60 -8.66
CA CYS A 121 -3.47 1.10 -8.06
C CYS A 121 -4.58 0.93 -9.10
N TRP A 122 -5.35 -0.15 -8.97
CA TRP A 122 -6.58 -0.40 -9.70
C TRP A 122 -7.71 -0.79 -8.73
N ILE A 123 -8.93 -0.40 -9.06
CA ILE A 123 -10.16 -0.86 -8.42
C ILE A 123 -11.05 -1.50 -9.48
N ASP A 124 -11.51 -2.73 -9.26
CA ASP A 124 -12.36 -3.49 -10.19
C ASP A 124 -11.83 -3.58 -11.63
N GLY A 125 -10.51 -3.49 -11.80
CA GLY A 125 -9.83 -3.52 -13.09
C GLY A 125 -9.60 -2.15 -13.72
N ASP A 126 -10.16 -1.08 -13.17
CA ASP A 126 -9.96 0.29 -13.63
C ASP A 126 -8.74 0.92 -12.96
N TYR A 127 -7.92 1.59 -13.77
CA TYR A 127 -6.70 2.24 -13.29
C TYR A 127 -7.05 3.52 -12.54
N ILE A 128 -6.58 3.63 -11.30
CA ILE A 128 -6.80 4.80 -10.45
C ILE A 128 -5.65 5.80 -10.56
N GLY A 129 -4.41 5.31 -10.54
CA GLY A 129 -3.25 6.19 -10.59
C GLY A 129 -1.99 5.55 -10.04
N SER A 130 -0.98 6.39 -9.83
CA SER A 130 0.30 6.01 -9.23
C SER A 130 0.70 6.97 -8.12
N ALA A 131 1.31 6.43 -7.07
CA ALA A 131 1.94 7.18 -6.00
C ALA A 131 3.41 6.77 -5.88
N GLU A 132 4.24 7.70 -5.43
CA GLU A 132 5.67 7.47 -5.27
C GLU A 132 6.20 8.19 -4.02
N SER A 133 6.83 7.43 -3.12
CA SER A 133 7.47 7.95 -1.92
C SER A 133 8.47 6.94 -1.35
N LEU A 134 9.42 7.45 -0.56
CA LEU A 134 10.31 6.64 0.27
C LEU A 134 9.94 6.69 1.76
N SER A 135 9.11 7.64 2.17
CA SER A 135 8.91 7.96 3.59
C SER A 135 7.50 8.41 3.97
N ALA A 136 6.65 8.75 3.00
CA ALA A 136 5.26 9.14 3.21
C ALA A 136 4.30 8.07 2.68
N ALA A 137 3.10 8.05 3.25
CA ALA A 137 2.04 7.14 2.82
C ALA A 137 1.67 7.36 1.34
N HIS A 138 1.27 6.28 0.68
CA HIS A 138 0.66 6.35 -0.64
C HIS A 138 -0.87 6.47 -0.49
N GLN A 139 -1.46 7.45 -1.18
CA GLN A 139 -2.89 7.75 -1.11
C GLN A 139 -3.49 7.72 -2.51
N PHE A 140 -4.68 7.12 -2.65
CA PHE A 140 -5.41 7.06 -3.91
C PHE A 140 -6.88 7.40 -3.68
N ASN A 141 -7.39 8.39 -4.42
CA ASN A 141 -8.82 8.67 -4.46
C ASN A 141 -9.51 7.64 -5.38
N LEU A 142 -10.34 6.78 -4.81
CA LEU A 142 -11.09 5.74 -5.50
C LEU A 142 -12.45 6.23 -6.02
N GLY A 143 -12.84 7.47 -5.71
CA GLY A 143 -14.14 8.03 -6.05
C GLY A 143 -15.28 7.38 -5.25
N ASN A 144 -16.42 7.18 -5.89
CA ASN A 144 -17.60 6.62 -5.22
C ASN A 144 -17.68 5.12 -5.44
N LEU A 145 -17.67 4.34 -4.35
CA LEU A 145 -17.83 2.89 -4.37
C LEU A 145 -19.24 2.52 -3.89
N LYS A 146 -19.84 1.51 -4.52
CA LYS A 146 -21.17 1.03 -4.16
C LYS A 146 -21.05 -0.03 -3.05
N ALA A 147 -22.16 -0.33 -2.38
CA ALA A 147 -22.23 -1.53 -1.56
C ALA A 147 -22.01 -2.79 -2.43
N GLY A 148 -21.29 -3.77 -1.87
CA GLY A 148 -20.95 -5.02 -2.54
C GLY A 148 -19.45 -5.27 -2.63
N LYS A 149 -19.09 -6.24 -3.48
CA LYS A 149 -17.71 -6.71 -3.63
C LYS A 149 -16.92 -5.80 -4.55
N HIS A 150 -15.73 -5.43 -4.09
CA HIS A 150 -14.74 -4.70 -4.88
C HIS A 150 -13.39 -5.40 -4.81
N THR A 151 -12.61 -5.29 -5.89
CA THR A 151 -11.26 -5.86 -5.97
C THR A 151 -10.23 -4.75 -6.11
N ILE A 152 -9.33 -4.65 -5.14
CA ILE A 152 -8.17 -3.76 -5.18
C ILE A 152 -6.99 -4.55 -5.73
N ILE A 153 -6.33 -4.01 -6.75
CA ILE A 153 -5.04 -4.50 -7.24
C ILE A 153 -3.98 -3.42 -7.03
N LEU A 154 -2.85 -3.81 -6.45
CA LEU A 154 -1.67 -2.97 -6.31
C LEU A 154 -0.50 -3.58 -7.07
N LYS A 155 0.23 -2.76 -7.81
CA LYS A 155 1.55 -3.09 -8.36
C LYS A 155 2.57 -2.24 -7.61
N VAL A 156 3.33 -2.86 -6.71
CA VAL A 156 4.38 -2.22 -5.92
C VAL A 156 5.73 -2.53 -6.56
N ASP A 157 6.47 -1.48 -6.91
CA ASP A 157 7.82 -1.55 -7.42
C ASP A 157 8.77 -0.94 -6.40
N ASN A 158 9.54 -1.80 -5.73
CA ASN A 158 10.53 -1.36 -4.76
C ASN A 158 11.92 -1.21 -5.37
N THR A 159 12.06 -1.21 -6.71
CA THR A 159 13.34 -0.86 -7.37
C THR A 159 13.63 0.63 -7.22
N LYS A 160 14.91 0.99 -7.32
CA LYS A 160 15.38 2.38 -7.27
C LYS A 160 14.78 3.16 -8.45
N GLN A 161 13.87 4.10 -8.19
CA GLN A 161 13.22 4.92 -9.24
C GLN A 161 14.09 6.11 -9.65
N HIS A 162 14.87 6.65 -8.72
CA HIS A 162 15.75 7.78 -8.92
C HIS A 162 17.14 7.50 -8.36
N ASP A 163 18.17 8.07 -8.98
CA ASP A 163 19.51 8.03 -8.40
C ASP A 163 19.61 9.01 -7.23
N ILE A 164 19.60 8.45 -6.03
CA ILE A 164 19.62 9.17 -4.74
C ILE A 164 20.84 8.79 -3.91
N SER A 165 21.77 8.03 -4.50
CA SER A 165 22.84 7.37 -3.77
C SER A 165 24.20 7.91 -4.16
N PHE A 166 25.11 7.99 -3.20
CA PHE A 166 26.53 8.18 -3.45
C PHE A 166 27.24 6.85 -3.16
N ASN A 167 27.96 6.29 -4.14
CA ASN A 167 28.55 4.94 -4.06
C ASN A 167 27.53 3.87 -3.62
N ASP A 168 26.32 3.89 -4.20
CA ASP A 168 25.19 3.02 -3.86
C ASP A 168 24.68 3.11 -2.41
N PHE A 169 25.11 4.13 -1.66
CA PHE A 169 24.64 4.39 -0.31
C PHE A 169 23.67 5.58 -0.25
N ALA A 170 22.50 5.35 0.35
CA ALA A 170 21.51 6.36 0.70
C ALA A 170 20.73 5.92 1.94
N HIS A 171 20.64 6.74 2.98
CA HIS A 171 19.93 6.35 4.22
C HIS A 171 18.47 5.92 3.99
N ALA A 172 17.82 6.48 2.97
CA ALA A 172 16.43 6.19 2.62
C ALA A 172 16.24 4.89 1.82
N TYR A 173 17.29 4.33 1.21
CA TYR A 173 17.19 3.17 0.33
C TYR A 173 18.51 2.37 0.31
N THR A 174 18.75 1.56 1.36
CA THR A 174 19.83 0.55 1.37
C THR A 174 19.47 -0.59 2.30
N ASP A 175 19.92 -1.81 1.99
CA ASP A 175 19.74 -2.96 2.88
C ASP A 175 20.32 -2.74 4.30
N GLY A 176 21.28 -1.81 4.46
CA GLY A 176 21.97 -1.54 5.72
C GLY A 176 21.26 -0.57 6.68
N THR A 177 20.45 0.36 6.18
CA THR A 177 19.80 1.40 7.01
C THR A 177 18.31 1.17 7.19
N GLN A 178 17.63 0.89 6.10
CA GLN A 178 16.22 0.57 6.04
C GLN A 178 16.07 -0.46 4.95
N ILE A 179 15.73 -1.70 5.34
CA ILE A 179 15.32 -2.79 4.47
C ILE A 179 14.71 -2.27 3.16
N ILE A 180 15.04 -2.83 1.99
CA ILE A 180 14.32 -2.48 0.76
C ILE A 180 12.96 -3.23 0.77
N TRP A 181 11.99 -2.69 1.50
CA TRP A 181 10.67 -3.30 1.74
C TRP A 181 9.97 -3.55 0.41
N ASN A 182 9.34 -4.71 0.27
CA ASN A 182 8.32 -4.95 -0.74
C ASN A 182 7.14 -5.54 0.02
N GLY A 183 6.06 -4.78 0.14
CA GLY A 183 5.03 -4.99 1.13
C GLY A 183 4.24 -3.71 1.37
N VAL A 184 3.26 -3.82 2.27
CA VAL A 184 2.35 -2.75 2.70
C VAL A 184 2.20 -2.86 4.20
#